data_AF-A0A150G789-F1
#
_entry.id   AF-A0A150G789-F1
#
_cell.length_a   1.000
_cell.length_b   1.000
_cell.length_c   1.000
_cell.angle_alpha   90.00
_cell.angle_beta   90.00
_cell.angle_gamma   90.00
#
_symmetry.space_group_name_H-M   'P 1'
#
loop_
_entity.id
_entity.type
_entity.pdbx_description
1 polymer ?
#
loop_
_entity_poly.entity_id
_entity_poly.type
_entity_poly.pdbx_seq_one_letter_code
_entity_poly.pdbx_strand_id
1 'polypeptide(L)'
;MAVLRARYPQHPWHLPVEPIDTWRGRTRTEPPPIPFVRARSDADLTALYDENLDLDLAPWRRRNRTSITVAGLQHWAGGLPFKASQRLMIIKGGRLGILGQSGGSVLRCERPCDPILESLIADLRSWLSSSSPDEQPWPDVAFFINVADTSLCQSWEAAGAEAAVAAEAAEDEEAVAGKSAGQGRQTGFATSGAGAGAGRRLLDDGWDATSGGAGAAGQQARQDRRRRRRGGVSTYGPCPAPILSLIKEWGKRKDEDILVPITVGIKQLARAPLSHFPARHKIDAAVFRGREYCHTRHAPYAPDTCSRTYFAAMSAFNPEWSRFLDVGFVDNYTLRGAPGGGGGEPRTIPAAGFVPTQELARFRYVLALDGITASSRLAQLLSLNSVVLKQVGGWRMTVAMEAAVTVAG
;
A
#
# COMPACT_ATOMS: atom_id res chain seq x y z
N MET A 1 19.58 -11.77 11.21
CA MET A 1 20.15 -13.15 11.22
C MET A 1 20.43 -13.71 12.61
N ALA A 2 21.09 -12.99 13.53
CA ALA A 2 21.41 -13.52 14.87
C ALA A 2 20.17 -14.03 15.63
N VAL A 3 19.08 -13.26 15.61
CA VAL A 3 17.78 -13.63 16.19
C VAL A 3 17.27 -14.97 15.66
N LEU A 4 17.37 -15.21 14.35
CA LEU A 4 16.94 -16.47 13.75
C LEU A 4 17.82 -17.65 14.18
N ARG A 5 19.14 -17.47 14.25
CA ARG A 5 20.07 -18.50 14.70
C ARG A 5 19.82 -18.90 16.15
N ALA A 6 19.54 -17.92 17.01
CA ALA A 6 19.18 -18.17 18.40
C ALA A 6 17.84 -18.90 18.52
N ARG A 7 16.85 -18.55 17.70
CA ARG A 7 15.51 -19.16 17.70
C ARG A 7 15.50 -20.59 17.14
N TYR A 8 16.32 -20.87 16.14
CA TYR A 8 16.41 -22.18 15.47
C TYR A 8 17.85 -22.72 15.53
N PRO A 9 18.36 -23.09 16.72
CA PRO A 9 19.75 -23.49 16.90
C PRO A 9 20.09 -24.80 16.17
N GLN A 10 19.10 -25.67 15.98
CA GLN A 10 19.25 -26.96 15.28
C GLN A 10 19.15 -26.85 13.75
N HIS A 11 18.82 -25.66 13.21
CA HIS A 11 18.75 -25.48 11.76
C HIS A 11 20.18 -25.46 11.17
N PRO A 12 20.43 -26.12 10.03
CA PRO A 12 21.75 -26.18 9.42
C PRO A 12 22.12 -24.84 8.73
N TRP A 13 22.46 -23.84 9.54
CA TRP A 13 22.83 -22.50 9.08
C TRP A 13 24.11 -22.46 8.23
N HIS A 14 24.93 -23.51 8.30
CA HIS A 14 26.12 -23.66 7.47
C HIS A 14 25.80 -24.01 6.01
N LEU A 15 24.61 -24.57 5.74
CA LEU A 15 24.18 -24.81 4.36
C LEU A 15 23.80 -23.48 3.72
N PRO A 16 24.34 -23.13 2.54
CA PRO A 16 24.01 -21.91 1.85
C PRO A 16 22.58 -21.96 1.28
N VAL A 17 21.99 -20.79 1.07
CA VAL A 17 20.88 -20.66 0.12
C VAL A 17 21.50 -20.55 -1.27
N GLU A 18 21.15 -21.47 -2.16
CA GLU A 18 21.74 -21.54 -3.50
C GLU A 18 20.91 -20.69 -4.47
N PRO A 19 21.51 -19.75 -5.21
CA PRO A 19 20.88 -19.18 -6.38
C PRO A 19 20.78 -20.26 -7.46
N ILE A 20 19.59 -20.41 -8.05
CA ILE A 20 19.37 -21.33 -9.16
C ILE A 20 18.89 -20.54 -10.37
N ASP A 21 19.69 -20.61 -11.44
CA ASP A 21 19.38 -19.98 -12.73
C ASP A 21 18.49 -20.87 -13.62
N THR A 22 18.45 -22.17 -13.35
CA THR A 22 17.67 -23.14 -14.13
C THR A 22 16.54 -23.75 -13.31
N TRP A 23 15.29 -23.60 -13.78
CA TRP A 23 14.17 -24.33 -13.20
C TRP A 23 14.47 -25.83 -13.23
N ARG A 24 14.68 -26.47 -12.07
CA ARG A 24 14.77 -27.93 -12.01
C ARG A 24 13.42 -28.49 -12.45
N GLY A 25 13.41 -29.15 -13.60
CA GLY A 25 12.23 -29.73 -14.23
C GLY A 25 11.47 -30.72 -13.35
N ARG A 26 10.28 -31.11 -13.82
CA ARG A 26 9.30 -31.98 -13.16
C ARG A 26 9.93 -33.17 -12.41
N THR A 27 9.86 -33.15 -11.08
CA THR A 27 9.83 -34.37 -10.27
C THR A 27 8.43 -34.72 -9.78
N ARG A 28 7.43 -33.84 -9.97
CA ARG A 28 6.02 -34.18 -9.79
C ARG A 28 5.39 -34.56 -11.13
N THR A 29 5.08 -35.84 -11.28
CA THR A 29 4.30 -36.42 -12.38
C THR A 29 2.81 -36.07 -12.26
N GLU A 30 2.34 -35.73 -11.07
CA GLU A 30 0.93 -35.40 -10.85
C GLU A 30 0.65 -33.89 -10.95
N PRO A 31 -0.30 -33.46 -11.80
CA PRO A 31 -0.77 -32.09 -11.82
C PRO A 31 -1.45 -31.74 -10.48
N PRO A 32 -1.31 -30.51 -9.96
CA PRO A 32 -2.01 -30.11 -8.77
C PRO A 32 -3.54 -30.19 -8.99
N PRO A 33 -4.31 -30.56 -7.96
CA PRO A 33 -5.77 -30.76 -8.06
C PRO A 33 -6.56 -29.46 -8.31
N ILE A 34 -5.91 -28.30 -8.22
CA ILE A 34 -6.51 -26.99 -8.52
C ILE A 34 -6.09 -26.63 -9.95
N PRO A 35 -7.03 -26.23 -10.84
CA PRO A 35 -6.72 -25.80 -12.19
C PRO A 35 -6.01 -24.44 -12.16
N PHE A 36 -4.71 -24.46 -11.86
CA PHE A 36 -3.85 -23.32 -12.15
C PHE A 36 -3.63 -23.28 -13.65
N VAL A 37 -4.19 -22.26 -14.31
CA VAL A 37 -3.84 -21.94 -15.70
C VAL A 37 -2.42 -21.40 -15.69
N ARG A 38 -1.46 -22.30 -15.86
CA ARG A 38 -0.05 -21.93 -16.05
C ARG A 38 0.11 -21.51 -17.51
N ALA A 39 0.58 -20.29 -17.75
CA ALA A 39 1.05 -19.88 -19.07
C ALA A 39 2.19 -20.81 -19.50
N ARG A 40 2.05 -21.45 -20.66
CA ARG A 40 3.03 -22.37 -21.25
C ARG A 40 3.79 -21.74 -22.42
N SER A 41 3.27 -20.64 -22.93
CA SER A 41 3.80 -19.87 -24.05
C SER A 41 3.61 -18.38 -23.80
N ASP A 42 4.32 -17.56 -24.57
CA ASP A 42 4.12 -16.10 -24.56
C ASP A 42 2.68 -15.74 -24.96
N ALA A 43 2.06 -16.50 -25.86
CA ALA A 43 0.67 -16.31 -26.24
C ALA A 43 -0.31 -16.53 -25.06
N ASP A 44 -0.08 -17.55 -24.22
CA ASP A 44 -0.88 -17.76 -23.01
C ASP A 44 -0.70 -16.60 -22.03
N LEU A 45 0.53 -16.09 -21.91
CA LEU A 45 0.84 -14.97 -21.03
C LEU A 45 0.17 -13.68 -21.52
N THR A 46 0.22 -13.42 -22.83
CA THR A 46 -0.50 -12.32 -23.48
C THR A 46 -1.99 -12.43 -23.22
N ALA A 47 -2.60 -13.60 -23.44
CA ALA A 47 -4.03 -13.80 -23.19
C ALA A 47 -4.43 -13.53 -21.73
N LEU A 48 -3.61 -13.95 -20.76
CA LEU A 48 -3.83 -13.65 -19.34
C LEU A 48 -3.77 -12.15 -19.03
N TYR A 49 -2.87 -11.41 -19.68
CA TYR A 49 -2.78 -9.96 -19.51
C TYR A 49 -3.89 -9.21 -20.24
N ASP A 50 -4.30 -9.68 -21.42
CA ASP A 50 -5.39 -9.10 -22.20
C ASP A 50 -6.71 -9.17 -21.43
N GLU A 51 -7.00 -10.29 -20.75
CA GLU A 51 -8.21 -10.41 -19.92
C GLU A 51 -8.23 -9.35 -18.80
N ASN A 52 -7.09 -9.15 -18.12
CA ASN A 52 -6.97 -8.13 -17.08
C ASN A 52 -7.13 -6.71 -17.65
N LEU A 53 -6.51 -6.45 -18.80
CA LEU A 53 -6.58 -5.16 -19.47
C LEU A 53 -8.00 -4.85 -19.96
N ASP A 54 -8.71 -5.84 -20.51
CA ASP A 54 -10.08 -5.68 -20.97
C ASP A 54 -11.03 -5.35 -19.82
N LEU A 55 -10.86 -6.01 -18.66
CA LEU A 55 -11.61 -5.69 -17.44
C LEU A 55 -11.35 -4.26 -16.97
N ASP A 56 -10.11 -3.79 -17.08
CA ASP A 56 -9.69 -2.44 -16.69
C ASP A 56 -10.21 -1.37 -17.66
N LEU A 57 -10.29 -1.69 -18.95
CA LEU A 57 -10.80 -0.78 -19.99
C LEU A 57 -12.32 -0.75 -20.10
N ALA A 58 -13.02 -1.80 -19.65
CA ALA A 58 -14.48 -1.91 -19.80
C ALA A 58 -15.28 -0.74 -19.19
N PRO A 59 -14.96 -0.19 -18.00
CA PRO A 59 -15.62 1.01 -17.49
C PRO A 59 -15.44 2.23 -18.39
N TRP A 60 -14.29 2.35 -19.05
CA TRP A 60 -13.93 3.47 -19.91
C TRP A 60 -14.57 3.38 -21.30
N ARG A 61 -14.68 2.16 -21.88
CA ARG A 61 -15.38 1.93 -23.16
C ARG A 61 -16.88 2.25 -23.08
N ARG A 62 -17.51 1.98 -21.93
CA ARG A 62 -18.96 2.25 -21.71
C ARG A 62 -19.28 3.73 -21.53
N ARG A 63 -18.28 4.54 -21.17
CA ARG A 63 -18.45 5.98 -21.02
C ARG A 63 -18.43 6.62 -22.39
N ASN A 64 -19.60 7.07 -22.86
CA ASN A 64 -19.69 7.94 -24.02
C ASN A 64 -19.22 9.35 -23.65
N ARG A 65 -17.93 9.50 -23.31
CA ARG A 65 -17.36 10.78 -22.90
C ARG A 65 -16.85 11.54 -24.11
N THR A 66 -17.14 12.84 -24.11
CA THR A 66 -16.46 13.82 -24.94
C THR A 66 -14.96 13.73 -24.65
N SER A 67 -14.15 13.80 -25.71
CA SER A 67 -12.69 13.77 -25.62
C SER A 67 -12.20 14.79 -24.60
N ILE A 68 -11.49 14.36 -23.55
CA ILE A 68 -10.77 15.29 -22.68
C ILE A 68 -9.62 15.91 -23.45
N THR A 69 -9.52 17.24 -23.41
CA THR A 69 -8.37 17.93 -24.00
C THR A 69 -7.14 17.73 -23.11
N VAL A 70 -5.95 17.77 -23.71
CA VAL A 70 -4.69 17.72 -22.94
C VAL A 70 -4.65 18.81 -21.86
N ALA A 71 -5.13 20.01 -22.18
CA ALA A 71 -5.23 21.12 -21.23
C ALA A 71 -6.17 20.81 -20.05
N GLY A 72 -7.31 20.16 -20.30
CA GLY A 72 -8.22 19.70 -19.26
C GLY A 72 -7.57 18.67 -18.34
N LEU A 73 -6.82 17.73 -18.92
CA LEU A 73 -6.09 16.72 -18.14
C LEU A 73 -4.95 17.34 -17.31
N GLN A 74 -4.23 18.33 -17.86
CA GLN A 74 -3.22 19.10 -17.13
C GLN A 74 -3.83 19.87 -15.96
N HIS A 75 -4.96 20.53 -16.17
CA HIS A 75 -5.66 21.27 -15.13
C HIS A 75 -6.09 20.34 -13.98
N TRP A 76 -6.70 19.20 -14.31
CA TRP A 76 -7.05 18.18 -13.31
C TRP A 76 -5.82 17.67 -12.54
N ALA A 77 -4.74 17.33 -13.26
CA ALA A 77 -3.51 16.85 -12.66
C ALA A 77 -2.86 17.88 -11.71
N GLY A 78 -3.00 19.18 -12.00
CA GLY A 78 -2.47 20.26 -11.17
C GLY A 78 -3.10 20.33 -9.76
N GLY A 79 -4.31 19.78 -9.60
CA GLY A 79 -5.03 19.70 -8.32
C GLY A 79 -4.69 18.48 -7.46
N LEU A 80 -3.87 17.55 -7.96
CA LEU A 80 -3.52 16.34 -7.22
C LEU A 80 -2.43 16.62 -6.15
N PRO A 81 -2.41 15.85 -5.05
CA PRO A 81 -1.61 16.18 -3.87
C PRO A 81 -0.18 15.65 -3.98
N PHE A 82 0.07 14.62 -4.79
CA PHE A 82 1.34 13.91 -4.89
C PHE A 82 2.01 14.15 -6.25
N LYS A 83 2.41 15.40 -6.48
CA LYS A 83 3.04 15.82 -7.74
C LYS A 83 4.34 15.09 -8.08
N ALA A 84 4.98 14.42 -7.11
CA ALA A 84 6.24 13.71 -7.30
C ALA A 84 6.08 12.28 -7.87
N SER A 85 4.97 11.60 -7.60
CA SER A 85 4.68 10.23 -8.07
C SER A 85 3.62 10.17 -9.19
N GLN A 86 3.14 11.33 -9.64
CA GLN A 86 2.06 11.44 -10.60
C GLN A 86 2.48 12.32 -11.77
N ARG A 87 2.42 11.81 -13.01
CA ARG A 87 2.84 12.57 -14.21
C ARG A 87 1.87 12.42 -15.35
N LEU A 88 1.68 13.52 -16.06
CA LEU A 88 1.15 13.50 -17.41
C LEU A 88 2.28 13.21 -18.39
N MET A 89 2.12 12.16 -19.18
CA MET A 89 3.05 11.73 -20.21
C MET A 89 2.45 11.95 -21.59
N ILE A 90 3.31 12.12 -22.58
CA ILE A 90 2.94 12.21 -23.99
C ILE A 90 3.90 11.36 -24.83
N ILE A 91 3.34 10.55 -25.72
CA ILE A 91 4.07 9.95 -26.84
C ILE A 91 3.71 10.80 -28.06
N LYS A 92 4.72 11.35 -28.73
CA LYS A 92 4.54 12.13 -29.96
C LYS A 92 5.64 11.81 -30.96
N GLY A 93 5.28 11.32 -32.15
CA GLY A 93 6.22 10.92 -33.18
C GLY A 93 7.22 9.88 -32.68
N GLY A 94 6.74 8.85 -31.95
CA GLY A 94 7.58 7.78 -31.38
C GLY A 94 8.48 8.22 -30.22
N ARG A 95 8.32 9.42 -29.67
CA ARG A 95 9.14 9.94 -28.55
C ARG A 95 8.30 10.16 -27.30
N LEU A 96 8.81 9.70 -26.16
CA LEU A 96 8.20 9.92 -24.85
C LEU A 96 8.66 11.26 -24.23
N GLY A 97 7.70 12.11 -23.88
CA GLY A 97 7.87 13.33 -23.10
C GLY A 97 7.04 13.31 -21.81
N ILE A 98 7.46 14.12 -20.83
CA ILE A 98 6.70 14.40 -19.61
C ILE A 98 6.18 15.82 -19.72
N LEU A 99 4.86 16.03 -19.60
CA LEU A 99 4.29 17.37 -19.64
C LEU A 99 4.35 18.00 -18.25
N GLY A 100 4.93 19.19 -18.18
CA GLY A 100 4.92 20.00 -16.96
C GLY A 100 3.50 20.40 -16.56
N GLN A 101 3.26 20.43 -15.24
CA GLN A 101 1.98 20.86 -14.67
C GLN A 101 1.76 22.37 -14.81
N SER A 102 2.82 23.14 -15.05
CA SER A 102 2.82 24.59 -15.21
C SER A 102 3.48 24.99 -16.52
N GLY A 103 2.69 25.14 -17.60
CA GLY A 103 3.15 25.81 -18.83
C GLY A 103 3.48 24.90 -20.02
N GLY A 104 3.12 23.62 -20.01
CA GLY A 104 3.21 22.75 -21.21
C GLY A 104 4.62 22.45 -21.70
N SER A 105 5.66 22.83 -20.96
CA SER A 105 7.03 22.45 -21.28
C SER A 105 7.23 20.95 -21.09
N VAL A 106 8.00 20.33 -22.00
CA VAL A 106 8.43 18.94 -21.83
C VAL A 106 9.55 18.93 -20.79
N LEU A 107 9.26 18.39 -19.61
CA LEU A 107 10.22 18.30 -18.52
C LEU A 107 11.09 17.06 -18.65
N ARG A 108 12.38 17.20 -18.31
CA ARG A 108 13.12 16.06 -17.74
C ARG A 108 12.59 15.88 -16.33
N CYS A 109 12.38 14.63 -15.88
CA CYS A 109 11.78 14.38 -14.56
C CYS A 109 12.49 15.23 -13.50
N GLU A 110 11.80 16.25 -12.98
CA GLU A 110 12.40 17.22 -12.07
C GLU A 110 12.91 16.47 -10.85
N ARG A 111 14.19 16.65 -10.52
CA ARG A 111 14.83 15.91 -9.43
C ARG A 111 14.33 16.45 -8.07
N PRO A 112 14.05 15.57 -7.08
CA PRO A 112 14.15 14.12 -7.17
C PRO A 112 12.94 13.49 -7.90
N CYS A 113 13.23 12.72 -8.95
CA CYS A 113 12.24 11.87 -9.58
C CYS A 113 11.95 10.69 -8.64
N ASP A 114 10.70 10.27 -8.57
CA ASP A 114 10.39 8.99 -7.94
C ASP A 114 11.17 7.87 -8.69
N PRO A 115 11.93 7.02 -7.99
CA PRO A 115 12.77 6.01 -8.65
C PRO A 115 11.94 4.97 -9.41
N ILE A 116 10.69 4.75 -8.98
CA ILE A 116 9.75 3.89 -9.67
C ILE A 116 9.34 4.53 -11.00
N LEU A 117 8.95 5.79 -10.96
CA LEU A 117 8.64 6.55 -12.16
C LEU A 117 9.81 6.59 -13.14
N GLU A 118 11.04 6.82 -12.64
CA GLU A 118 12.25 6.88 -13.47
C GLU A 118 12.50 5.55 -14.21
N SER A 119 12.40 4.42 -13.51
CA SER A 119 12.57 3.09 -14.11
C SER A 119 11.49 2.83 -15.16
N LEU A 120 10.23 3.18 -14.88
CA LEU A 120 9.13 2.99 -15.82
C LEU A 120 9.29 3.84 -17.09
N ILE A 121 9.77 5.08 -16.95
CA ILE A 121 10.11 5.94 -18.09
C ILE A 121 11.23 5.32 -18.94
N ALA A 122 12.24 4.72 -18.29
CA ALA A 122 13.33 4.05 -19.01
C ALA A 122 12.82 2.84 -19.81
N ASP A 123 11.88 2.07 -19.25
CA ASP A 123 11.28 0.93 -19.94
C ASP A 123 10.41 1.34 -21.12
N LEU A 124 9.54 2.34 -20.93
CA LEU A 124 8.73 2.89 -22.02
C LEU A 124 9.61 3.42 -23.16
N ARG A 125 10.72 4.11 -22.85
CA ARG A 125 11.68 4.56 -23.88
C ARG A 125 12.32 3.39 -24.61
N SER A 126 12.71 2.34 -23.87
CA SER A 126 13.28 1.12 -24.45
C SER A 126 12.29 0.48 -25.43
N TRP A 127 11.03 0.33 -25.05
CA TRP A 127 9.98 -0.23 -25.90
C TRP A 127 9.72 0.60 -27.16
N LEU A 128 9.63 1.92 -27.02
CA LEU A 128 9.49 2.83 -28.17
C LEU A 128 10.66 2.72 -29.14
N SER A 129 11.88 2.50 -28.63
CA SER A 129 13.07 2.36 -29.46
C SER A 129 13.27 0.98 -30.07
N SER A 130 12.63 -0.06 -29.52
CA SER A 130 12.75 -1.44 -29.99
C SER A 130 11.68 -1.85 -31.00
N SER A 131 10.61 -1.05 -31.15
CA SER A 131 9.58 -1.32 -32.16
C SER A 131 10.18 -1.34 -33.56
N SER A 132 9.86 -2.39 -34.31
CA SER A 132 10.36 -2.56 -35.68
C SER A 132 9.85 -1.43 -36.58
N PRO A 133 10.62 -0.95 -37.58
CA PRO A 133 10.11 -0.03 -38.61
C PRO A 133 8.87 -0.57 -39.35
N ASP A 134 8.73 -1.91 -39.41
CA ASP A 134 7.61 -2.59 -40.05
C ASP A 134 6.39 -2.75 -39.11
N GLU A 135 6.55 -2.51 -37.81
CA GLU A 135 5.45 -2.49 -36.87
C GLU A 135 4.68 -1.16 -36.95
N GLN A 136 3.38 -1.21 -36.67
CA GLN A 136 2.55 -0.02 -36.64
C GLN A 136 3.14 0.98 -35.64
N PRO A 137 3.45 2.23 -36.05
CA PRO A 137 4.09 3.19 -35.17
C PRO A 137 3.19 3.46 -33.97
N TRP A 138 3.81 3.67 -32.81
CA TRP A 138 3.10 4.06 -31.60
C TRP A 138 2.26 5.32 -31.87
N PRO A 139 0.97 5.31 -31.51
CA PRO A 139 0.12 6.46 -31.76
C PRO A 139 0.55 7.65 -30.91
N ASP A 140 0.29 8.85 -31.41
CA ASP A 140 0.39 10.06 -30.62
C ASP A 140 -0.68 10.03 -29.52
N VAL A 141 -0.26 9.98 -28.26
CA VAL A 141 -1.16 9.81 -27.12
C VAL A 141 -0.65 10.57 -25.90
N ALA A 142 -1.57 11.18 -25.15
CA ALA A 142 -1.32 11.72 -23.83
C ALA A 142 -2.03 10.86 -22.78
N PHE A 143 -1.32 10.49 -21.72
CA PHE A 143 -1.87 9.63 -20.66
C PHE A 143 -1.28 10.01 -19.31
N PHE A 144 -2.03 9.74 -18.25
CA PHE A 144 -1.59 10.02 -16.90
C PHE A 144 -1.11 8.75 -16.22
N ILE A 145 0.01 8.85 -15.51
CA ILE A 145 0.59 7.75 -14.76
C ILE A 145 0.72 8.10 -13.28
N ASN A 146 0.36 7.16 -12.43
CA ASN A 146 0.40 7.23 -10.99
C ASN A 146 1.23 6.07 -10.45
N VAL A 147 2.43 6.38 -9.97
CA VAL A 147 3.32 5.42 -9.32
C VAL A 147 3.22 5.46 -7.79
N ALA A 148 2.24 6.17 -7.24
CA ALA A 148 1.99 6.16 -5.81
C ALA A 148 1.50 4.78 -5.36
N ASP A 149 1.70 4.47 -4.07
CA ASP A 149 1.19 3.24 -3.44
C ASP A 149 -0.35 3.23 -3.29
N THR A 150 -1.08 4.16 -3.89
CA THR A 150 -2.55 4.26 -3.84
C THR A 150 -3.11 4.56 -5.23
N SER A 151 -4.26 3.99 -5.55
CA SER A 151 -5.09 4.35 -6.71
C SER A 151 -5.66 5.77 -6.58
N LEU A 152 -6.07 6.35 -7.71
CA LEU A 152 -6.67 7.69 -7.76
C LEU A 152 -8.17 7.66 -8.10
N CYS A 153 -8.58 6.74 -8.95
CA CYS A 153 -9.90 6.72 -9.54
C CYS A 153 -10.80 5.73 -8.83
N GLN A 154 -11.71 6.23 -8.00
CA GLN A 154 -12.78 5.41 -7.45
C GLN A 154 -13.95 5.34 -8.41
N SER A 155 -14.69 4.22 -8.40
CA SER A 155 -15.90 4.11 -9.24
C SER A 155 -16.95 5.15 -8.86
N TRP A 156 -17.71 5.60 -9.86
CA TRP A 156 -18.82 6.56 -9.67
C TRP A 156 -19.85 6.04 -8.66
N GLU A 157 -20.13 4.73 -8.70
CA GLU A 157 -21.06 4.07 -7.79
C GLU A 157 -20.55 4.07 -6.34
N ALA A 158 -19.25 3.83 -6.15
CA ALA A 158 -18.64 3.88 -4.82
C ALA A 158 -18.60 5.32 -4.28
N ALA A 159 -18.26 6.29 -5.13
CA ALA A 159 -18.25 7.70 -4.74
C ALA A 159 -19.65 8.21 -4.34
N GLY A 160 -20.70 7.80 -5.08
CA GLY A 160 -22.08 8.14 -4.76
C GLY A 160 -22.59 7.49 -3.47
N ALA A 161 -22.32 6.20 -3.28
CA ALA A 161 -22.71 5.48 -2.07
C ALA A 161 -21.98 6.01 -0.82
N GLU A 162 -20.69 6.34 -0.94
CA GLU A 162 -19.93 6.93 0.18
C GLU A 162 -20.38 8.36 0.49
N ALA A 163 -20.70 9.17 -0.51
CA ALA A 163 -21.25 10.50 -0.30
C ALA A 163 -22.60 10.45 0.43
N ALA A 164 -23.45 9.48 0.09
CA ALA A 164 -24.73 9.27 0.78
C ALA A 164 -24.53 8.90 2.26
N VAL A 165 -23.66 7.93 2.57
CA VAL A 165 -23.35 7.53 3.96
C VAL A 165 -22.72 8.70 4.74
N ALA A 166 -21.85 9.49 4.11
CA ALA A 166 -21.24 10.66 4.75
C ALA A 166 -22.25 11.79 5.02
N ALA A 167 -23.28 11.94 4.17
CA ALA A 167 -24.38 12.88 4.38
C ALA A 167 -25.28 12.44 5.55
N GLU A 168 -25.68 11.17 5.59
CA GLU A 168 -26.48 10.62 6.71
C GLU A 168 -25.75 10.77 8.06
N ALA A 169 -24.45 10.44 8.12
CA ALA A 169 -23.67 10.59 9.35
C ALA A 169 -23.50 12.06 9.80
N ALA A 170 -23.54 13.02 8.86
CA ALA A 170 -23.49 14.45 9.18
C ALA A 170 -24.82 14.94 9.76
N GLU A 171 -25.96 14.48 9.22
CA GLU A 171 -27.29 14.79 9.73
C GLU A 171 -27.49 14.25 11.16
N ASP A 172 -27.02 13.03 11.43
CA ASP A 172 -27.07 12.43 12.78
C ASP A 172 -26.22 13.22 13.81
N GLU A 173 -25.03 13.70 13.43
CA GLU A 173 -24.20 14.53 14.32
C GLU A 173 -24.88 15.87 14.64
N GLU A 174 -25.56 16.49 13.66
CA GLU A 174 -26.28 17.75 13.86
C GLU A 174 -27.51 17.57 14.76
N ALA A 175 -28.24 16.45 14.60
CA ALA A 175 -29.36 16.08 15.45
C ALA A 175 -28.95 15.84 16.92
N VAL A 176 -27.77 15.29 17.18
CA VAL A 176 -27.24 15.09 18.54
C VAL A 176 -26.71 16.41 19.14
N ALA A 177 -26.07 17.26 18.33
CA ALA A 177 -25.59 18.57 18.78
C ALA A 177 -26.75 19.50 19.18
N GLY A 178 -27.85 19.49 18.42
CA GLY A 178 -29.05 20.30 18.72
C GLY A 178 -29.74 19.94 20.05
N LYS A 179 -29.74 18.66 20.44
CA LYS A 179 -30.34 18.20 21.71
C LYS A 179 -29.52 18.56 22.96
N SER A 180 -28.22 18.82 22.79
CA SER A 180 -27.31 19.09 23.90
C SER A 180 -27.31 20.56 24.35
N ALA A 181 -27.89 21.47 23.56
CA ALA A 181 -27.96 22.90 23.87
C ALA A 181 -29.17 23.29 24.75
N GLY A 182 -30.08 22.36 25.06
CA GLY A 182 -31.37 22.65 25.72
C GLY A 182 -31.47 22.39 27.23
N GLN A 183 -30.44 21.85 27.88
CA GLN A 183 -30.50 21.50 29.32
C GLN A 183 -29.41 22.23 30.14
N GLY A 184 -29.54 23.54 30.25
CA GLY A 184 -28.77 24.38 31.19
C GLY A 184 -29.71 25.17 32.09
N ARG A 185 -30.50 24.48 32.92
CA ARG A 185 -31.40 25.09 33.90
C ARG A 185 -30.75 25.08 35.29
N GLN A 186 -30.37 26.28 35.73
CA GLN A 186 -30.24 26.79 37.12
C GLN A 186 -30.03 25.76 38.25
N THR A 187 -28.84 25.81 38.87
CA THR A 187 -28.72 25.70 40.33
C THR A 187 -27.71 26.73 40.83
N GLY A 188 -28.20 27.68 41.63
CA GLY A 188 -27.38 28.59 42.39
C GLY A 188 -26.92 27.91 43.68
N PHE A 189 -25.67 28.13 44.06
CA PHE A 189 -25.22 27.92 45.44
C PHE A 189 -24.21 29.00 45.80
N ALA A 190 -24.58 29.79 46.80
CA ALA A 190 -23.73 30.77 47.45
C ALA A 190 -23.12 30.14 48.69
N THR A 191 -21.82 30.30 48.90
CA THR A 191 -21.21 30.21 50.24
C THR A 191 -20.06 31.18 50.36
N SER A 192 -20.22 32.07 51.34
CA SER A 192 -19.24 32.94 51.98
C SER A 192 -18.23 32.15 52.83
N GLY A 193 -17.02 32.68 53.02
CA GLY A 193 -16.11 32.22 54.07
C GLY A 193 -14.74 32.91 54.04
N ALA A 194 -14.47 33.70 55.07
CA ALA A 194 -13.28 34.51 55.29
C ALA A 194 -12.09 33.71 55.87
N GLY A 195 -10.87 34.23 55.70
CA GLY A 195 -9.67 33.76 56.40
C GLY A 195 -8.43 34.54 56.00
N ALA A 196 -7.90 35.34 56.91
CA ALA A 196 -6.77 36.26 56.74
C ALA A 196 -5.49 35.77 57.44
N GLY A 197 -4.33 36.29 57.00
CA GLY A 197 -3.03 36.28 57.71
C GLY A 197 -1.91 35.56 56.94
N ALA A 198 -1.03 36.20 56.16
CA ALA A 198 0.04 37.20 56.43
C ALA A 198 1.42 36.57 56.77
N GLY A 199 2.44 36.83 55.93
CA GLY A 199 3.86 36.76 56.34
C GLY A 199 4.97 36.52 55.28
N ARG A 200 5.46 37.60 54.64
CA ARG A 200 6.85 37.91 54.15
C ARG A 200 7.50 37.09 53.01
N ARG A 201 7.75 37.71 51.82
CA ARG A 201 8.96 38.45 51.30
C ARG A 201 10.12 37.49 50.89
N LEU A 202 10.78 37.54 49.72
CA LEU A 202 11.15 38.61 48.74
C LEU A 202 11.70 37.94 47.43
N LEU A 203 11.47 38.60 46.26
CA LEU A 203 12.26 38.64 44.99
C LEU A 203 12.38 37.33 44.18
N ASP A 204 12.18 37.23 42.85
CA ASP A 204 12.33 38.15 41.72
C ASP A 204 11.42 37.73 40.53
N ASP A 205 11.18 38.69 39.62
CA ASP A 205 10.86 38.61 38.18
C ASP A 205 9.79 37.61 37.71
N GLY A 206 8.60 38.03 37.24
CA GLY A 206 8.41 38.97 36.14
C GLY A 206 7.97 38.19 34.90
N TRP A 207 6.66 37.91 34.78
CA TRP A 207 5.89 37.80 33.51
C TRP A 207 4.42 37.46 33.83
N ASP A 208 3.57 38.49 33.74
CA ASP A 208 2.13 38.34 33.56
C ASP A 208 1.84 37.86 32.12
N ALA A 209 1.00 36.84 31.95
CA ALA A 209 -0.19 36.90 31.09
C ALA A 209 -0.89 35.54 30.95
N THR A 210 -2.16 35.55 31.37
CA THR A 210 -3.33 34.90 30.77
C THR A 210 -3.44 33.36 30.73
N SER A 211 -4.05 32.86 31.80
CA SER A 211 -5.09 31.84 31.75
C SER A 211 -6.20 32.20 30.75
N GLY A 212 -6.38 31.39 29.70
CA GLY A 212 -7.53 31.51 28.79
C GLY A 212 -7.29 30.90 27.41
N GLY A 213 -7.28 29.57 27.29
CA GLY A 213 -7.00 28.92 26.00
C GLY A 213 -7.38 27.45 25.86
N ALA A 214 -8.29 26.91 26.68
CA ALA A 214 -8.68 25.50 26.57
C ALA A 214 -9.62 25.19 25.39
N GLY A 215 -10.17 26.20 24.71
CA GLY A 215 -11.12 26.02 23.60
C GLY A 215 -10.49 25.74 22.23
N ALA A 216 -9.33 26.34 21.93
CA ALA A 216 -8.75 26.29 20.59
C ALA A 216 -8.03 24.95 20.29
N ALA A 217 -7.33 24.39 21.28
CA ALA A 217 -6.65 23.10 21.13
C ALA A 217 -7.65 21.94 20.92
N GLY A 218 -8.82 22.00 21.56
CA GLY A 218 -9.89 21.03 21.37
C GLY A 218 -10.55 21.10 19.99
N GLN A 219 -10.68 22.30 19.42
CA GLN A 219 -11.22 22.48 18.07
C GLN A 219 -10.25 22.03 16.98
N GLN A 220 -8.96 22.32 17.12
CA GLN A 220 -7.91 21.85 16.20
C GLN A 220 -7.85 20.30 16.20
N ALA A 221 -7.85 19.69 17.39
CA ALA A 221 -7.83 18.22 17.52
C ALA A 221 -9.12 17.56 17.00
N ARG A 222 -10.28 18.21 17.13
CA ARG A 222 -11.55 17.78 16.52
C ARG A 222 -11.53 17.92 14.99
N GLN A 223 -10.98 19.01 14.44
CA GLN A 223 -10.82 19.18 12.99
C GLN A 223 -9.84 18.16 12.40
N ASP A 224 -8.73 17.89 13.09
CA ASP A 224 -7.77 16.86 12.67
C ASP A 224 -8.35 15.44 12.77
N ARG A 225 -9.17 15.16 13.79
CA ARG A 225 -9.93 13.89 13.86
C ARG A 225 -10.98 13.78 12.75
N ARG A 226 -11.69 14.87 12.41
CA ARG A 226 -12.63 14.91 11.27
C ARG A 226 -11.90 14.70 9.94
N ARG A 227 -10.72 15.30 9.73
CA ARG A 227 -9.87 15.07 8.55
C ARG A 227 -9.35 13.64 8.48
N ARG A 228 -8.91 13.05 9.60
CA ARG A 228 -8.42 11.66 9.65
C ARG A 228 -9.54 10.62 9.48
N ARG A 229 -10.76 10.86 9.97
CA ARG A 229 -11.92 9.98 9.74
C ARG A 229 -12.44 10.04 8.29
N ARG A 230 -12.24 11.16 7.58
CA ARG A 230 -12.42 11.24 6.13
C ARG A 230 -11.27 10.63 5.32
N GLY A 231 -10.20 10.16 5.97
CA GLY A 231 -8.94 9.72 5.36
C GLY A 231 -8.98 8.39 4.59
N GLY A 232 -10.15 7.94 4.14
CA GLY A 232 -10.31 6.82 3.20
C GLY A 232 -11.09 7.19 1.93
N VAL A 233 -11.64 8.41 1.86
CA VAL A 233 -12.40 8.88 0.70
C VAL A 233 -11.42 9.52 -0.28
N SER A 234 -11.38 9.06 -1.53
CA SER A 234 -10.65 9.78 -2.58
C SER A 234 -11.31 11.15 -2.72
N THR A 235 -10.59 12.21 -2.36
CA THR A 235 -11.06 13.60 -2.48
C THR A 235 -11.31 14.03 -3.92
N TYR A 236 -11.02 13.18 -4.91
CA TYR A 236 -10.94 13.56 -6.33
C TYR A 236 -12.14 13.15 -7.16
N GLY A 237 -13.13 12.47 -6.57
CA GLY A 237 -14.33 12.03 -7.28
C GLY A 237 -13.97 11.15 -8.49
N PRO A 238 -14.85 11.07 -9.49
CA PRO A 238 -14.57 10.28 -10.67
C PRO A 238 -13.47 10.90 -11.54
N CYS A 239 -12.48 10.09 -11.91
CA CYS A 239 -11.41 10.55 -12.79
C CYS A 239 -11.95 10.99 -14.16
N PRO A 240 -11.43 12.09 -14.72
CA PRO A 240 -11.90 12.63 -16.00
C PRO A 240 -11.35 11.84 -17.20
N ALA A 241 -10.26 11.10 -17.02
CA ALA A 241 -9.61 10.25 -18.02
C ALA A 241 -9.16 8.92 -17.38
N PRO A 242 -8.88 7.88 -18.18
CA PRO A 242 -8.23 6.68 -17.68
C PRO A 242 -6.85 7.00 -17.10
N ILE A 243 -6.57 6.49 -15.91
CA ILE A 243 -5.31 6.70 -15.20
C ILE A 243 -4.56 5.38 -15.12
N LEU A 244 -3.29 5.38 -15.52
CA LEU A 244 -2.42 4.23 -15.41
C LEU A 244 -1.84 4.18 -13.99
N SER A 245 -2.09 3.12 -13.23
CA SER A 245 -1.60 2.96 -11.86
C SER A 245 -0.91 1.62 -11.65
N LEU A 246 0.08 1.60 -10.75
CA LEU A 246 0.81 0.37 -10.42
C LEU A 246 0.01 -0.59 -9.54
N ILE A 247 -0.92 -0.04 -8.76
CA ILE A 247 -1.70 -0.75 -7.77
C ILE A 247 -3.11 -0.21 -7.81
N LYS A 248 -4.08 -1.11 -7.65
CA LYS A 248 -5.48 -0.73 -7.46
C LYS A 248 -6.24 -1.78 -6.66
N GLU A 249 -7.42 -1.41 -6.21
CA GLU A 249 -8.34 -2.32 -5.55
C GLU A 249 -9.37 -2.89 -6.51
N TRP A 250 -9.55 -4.22 -6.44
CA TRP A 250 -10.66 -4.93 -7.05
C TRP A 250 -11.70 -5.29 -5.97
N GLY A 251 -12.99 -5.18 -6.29
CA GLY A 251 -14.06 -5.67 -5.43
C GLY A 251 -15.29 -4.78 -5.38
N LYS A 252 -15.83 -4.54 -4.18
CA LYS A 252 -17.04 -3.71 -3.99
C LYS A 252 -16.78 -2.21 -4.15
N ARG A 253 -15.56 -1.75 -3.88
CA ARG A 253 -15.08 -0.39 -4.14
C ARG A 253 -14.07 -0.48 -5.28
N LYS A 254 -14.57 -0.63 -6.51
CA LYS A 254 -13.69 -0.84 -7.67
C LYS A 254 -12.96 0.45 -7.98
N ASP A 255 -11.64 0.38 -7.96
CA ASP A 255 -10.85 1.40 -8.58
C ASP A 255 -10.92 1.25 -10.10
N GLU A 256 -11.04 2.37 -10.79
CA GLU A 256 -11.13 2.46 -12.25
C GLU A 256 -9.80 2.78 -12.90
N ASP A 257 -8.73 2.93 -12.11
CA ASP A 257 -7.37 2.97 -12.63
C ASP A 257 -7.12 1.73 -13.51
N ILE A 258 -6.34 1.91 -14.57
CA ILE A 258 -5.85 0.83 -15.41
C ILE A 258 -4.53 0.36 -14.81
N LEU A 259 -4.42 -0.92 -14.48
CA LEU A 259 -3.19 -1.48 -13.96
C LEU A 259 -2.11 -1.49 -15.03
N VAL A 260 -0.95 -0.94 -14.70
CA VAL A 260 0.28 -1.12 -15.46
C VAL A 260 1.22 -2.07 -14.72
N PRO A 261 1.98 -2.91 -15.44
CA PRO A 261 2.99 -3.75 -14.82
C PRO A 261 4.00 -2.91 -14.03
N ILE A 262 4.27 -3.29 -12.79
CA ILE A 262 5.34 -2.66 -12.02
C ILE A 262 6.66 -3.13 -12.57
N THR A 263 7.30 -2.42 -13.50
CA THR A 263 8.59 -2.85 -14.05
C THR A 263 9.78 -2.58 -13.11
N VAL A 264 9.53 -1.81 -12.05
CA VAL A 264 10.56 -1.26 -11.17
C VAL A 264 11.00 -2.29 -10.17
N GLY A 265 12.30 -2.56 -10.18
CA GLY A 265 12.85 -3.71 -9.48
C GLY A 265 12.56 -5.02 -10.22
N ILE A 266 11.69 -5.07 -11.25
CA ILE A 266 11.52 -6.27 -12.07
C ILE A 266 12.75 -6.53 -12.91
N LYS A 267 13.49 -5.55 -13.44
CA LYS A 267 14.80 -5.86 -14.04
C LYS A 267 15.79 -6.51 -13.06
N GLN A 268 15.70 -6.17 -11.78
CA GLN A 268 16.50 -6.81 -10.73
C GLN A 268 15.88 -8.15 -10.27
N LEU A 269 14.55 -8.32 -10.34
CA LEU A 269 13.81 -9.50 -9.89
C LEU A 269 13.65 -10.58 -10.97
N ALA A 270 13.39 -10.21 -12.21
CA ALA A 270 13.44 -11.07 -13.40
C ALA A 270 14.86 -11.62 -13.61
N ARG A 271 15.89 -10.89 -13.15
CA ARG A 271 17.27 -11.38 -13.07
C ARG A 271 17.63 -11.98 -11.71
N ALA A 272 16.75 -11.93 -10.72
CA ALA A 272 17.04 -12.52 -9.43
C ALA A 272 16.92 -14.03 -9.59
N PRO A 273 18.00 -14.80 -9.36
CA PRO A 273 17.92 -16.25 -9.41
C PRO A 273 16.90 -16.77 -8.40
N LEU A 274 16.30 -17.92 -8.70
CA LEU A 274 15.46 -18.60 -7.73
C LEU A 274 16.31 -18.91 -6.50
N SER A 275 15.83 -18.55 -5.32
CA SER A 275 16.53 -18.86 -4.07
C SER A 275 16.07 -20.23 -3.59
N HIS A 276 17.01 -21.18 -3.58
CA HIS A 276 16.74 -22.55 -3.21
C HIS A 276 17.36 -22.94 -1.88
N PHE A 277 16.56 -23.58 -1.04
CA PHE A 277 17.03 -24.29 0.15
C PHE A 277 16.39 -25.70 0.21
N PRO A 278 17.14 -26.78 0.52
CA PRO A 278 16.60 -28.13 0.48
C PRO A 278 15.35 -28.32 1.35
N ALA A 279 14.26 -28.84 0.77
CA ALA A 279 12.95 -28.92 1.42
C ALA A 279 12.96 -29.69 2.77
N ARG A 280 13.82 -30.71 2.89
CA ARG A 280 14.00 -31.52 4.13
C ARG A 280 14.65 -30.74 5.27
N HIS A 281 15.33 -29.63 4.98
CA HIS A 281 16.02 -28.82 5.98
C HIS A 281 15.28 -27.51 6.27
N LYS A 282 14.16 -27.24 5.60
CA LYS A 282 13.39 -26.01 5.81
C LYS A 282 12.77 -25.99 7.22
N ILE A 283 12.77 -24.81 7.81
CA ILE A 283 12.10 -24.53 9.08
C ILE A 283 10.59 -24.64 8.86
N ASP A 284 9.93 -25.45 9.67
CA ASP A 284 8.49 -25.69 9.60
C ASP A 284 7.69 -24.59 10.33
N ALA A 285 7.88 -23.35 9.89
CA ALA A 285 7.19 -22.17 10.40
C ALA A 285 6.89 -21.20 9.25
N ALA A 286 5.87 -20.37 9.43
CA ALA A 286 5.56 -19.27 8.52
C ALA A 286 6.31 -18.00 8.92
N VAL A 287 7.04 -17.41 7.97
CA VAL A 287 7.91 -16.26 8.23
C VAL A 287 7.45 -14.98 7.54
N PHE A 288 7.65 -13.85 8.22
CA PHE A 288 7.63 -12.52 7.61
C PHE A 288 8.63 -11.60 8.31
N ARG A 289 9.31 -10.76 7.53
CA ARG A 289 10.20 -9.70 7.99
C ARG A 289 9.95 -8.43 7.20
N GLY A 290 9.49 -7.37 7.84
CA GLY A 290 9.18 -6.13 7.14
C GLY A 290 8.89 -5.00 8.09
N ARG A 291 8.46 -3.87 7.55
CA ARG A 291 7.91 -2.77 8.34
C ARG A 291 6.42 -2.97 8.57
N GLU A 292 5.93 -2.32 9.60
CA GLU A 292 4.57 -2.30 10.08
C GLU A 292 3.56 -1.70 9.11
N TYR A 293 4.00 -1.10 7.98
CA TYR A 293 3.14 -0.42 7.00
C TYR A 293 1.73 -1.02 6.93
N CYS A 294 0.77 -0.29 7.48
CA CYS A 294 -0.61 -0.71 7.60
C CYS A 294 -1.48 0.16 6.71
N HIS A 295 -2.35 -0.48 5.91
CA HIS A 295 -3.56 0.18 5.45
C HIS A 295 -4.48 0.46 6.64
N THR A 296 -5.25 1.55 6.57
CA THR A 296 -6.25 1.93 7.58
C THR A 296 -7.49 1.03 7.57
N ARG A 297 -7.56 0.03 6.68
CA ARG A 297 -8.76 -0.82 6.60
C ARG A 297 -8.73 -1.93 7.61
N HIS A 298 -9.92 -2.16 8.13
CA HIS A 298 -10.19 -3.11 9.18
C HIS A 298 -10.06 -4.55 8.66
N ALA A 299 -9.24 -5.38 9.31
CA ALA A 299 -9.23 -6.82 9.04
C ALA A 299 -10.46 -7.47 9.72
N PRO A 300 -11.13 -8.46 9.10
CA PRO A 300 -12.34 -9.06 9.67
C PRO A 300 -12.14 -9.66 11.07
N TYR A 301 -10.92 -10.14 11.35
CA TYR A 301 -10.54 -10.80 12.60
C TYR A 301 -9.89 -9.84 13.63
N ALA A 302 -9.56 -8.61 13.21
CA ALA A 302 -8.96 -7.60 14.07
C ALA A 302 -9.25 -6.22 13.45
N PRO A 303 -10.44 -5.64 13.72
CA PRO A 303 -10.87 -4.45 13.02
C PRO A 303 -9.84 -3.33 13.14
N ASP A 304 -9.23 -3.12 14.31
CA ASP A 304 -8.28 -2.00 14.47
C ASP A 304 -6.81 -2.39 14.29
N THR A 305 -6.51 -3.57 13.75
CA THR A 305 -5.13 -4.05 13.63
C THR A 305 -4.88 -4.63 12.25
N CYS A 306 -3.92 -4.04 11.52
CA CYS A 306 -3.52 -4.59 10.24
C CYS A 306 -2.85 -5.96 10.39
N SER A 307 -2.96 -6.79 9.36
CA SER A 307 -2.46 -8.18 9.35
C SER A 307 -1.01 -8.32 9.80
N ARG A 308 -0.11 -7.44 9.35
CA ARG A 308 1.31 -7.43 9.74
C ARG A 308 1.49 -7.30 11.25
N THR A 309 0.79 -6.33 11.84
CA THR A 309 0.80 -6.06 13.28
C THR A 309 0.16 -7.19 14.06
N TYR A 310 -0.95 -7.74 13.57
CA TYR A 310 -1.63 -8.88 14.19
C TYR A 310 -0.70 -10.10 14.27
N PHE A 311 -0.12 -10.53 13.14
CA PHE A 311 0.77 -11.69 13.13
C PHE A 311 2.09 -11.45 13.89
N ALA A 312 2.63 -10.23 13.87
CA ALA A 312 3.80 -9.88 14.67
C ALA A 312 3.51 -9.95 16.18
N ALA A 313 2.35 -9.43 16.62
CA ALA A 313 1.90 -9.53 18.00
C ALA A 313 1.66 -10.99 18.42
N MET A 314 1.04 -11.80 17.55
CA MET A 314 0.84 -13.24 17.78
C MET A 314 2.18 -13.97 17.93
N SER A 315 3.15 -13.71 17.04
CA SER A 315 4.49 -14.30 17.13
C SER A 315 5.24 -13.87 18.41
N ALA A 316 5.08 -12.62 18.85
CA ALA A 316 5.81 -12.07 19.99
C ALA A 316 5.20 -12.42 21.36
N PHE A 317 3.87 -12.51 21.44
CA PHE A 317 3.16 -12.54 22.72
C PHE A 317 2.33 -13.80 22.95
N ASN A 318 2.19 -14.68 21.96
CA ASN A 318 1.45 -15.92 22.09
C ASN A 318 2.40 -17.13 21.98
N PRO A 319 2.76 -17.79 23.11
CA PRO A 319 3.68 -18.93 23.11
C PRO A 319 3.19 -20.13 22.28
N GLU A 320 1.88 -20.32 22.17
CA GLU A 320 1.31 -21.42 21.40
C GLU A 320 1.53 -21.23 19.89
N TRP A 321 1.43 -19.99 19.43
CA TRP A 321 1.58 -19.64 18.01
C TRP A 321 3.02 -19.34 17.61
N SER A 322 3.88 -18.93 18.54
CA SER A 322 5.28 -18.62 18.26
C SER A 322 6.08 -19.83 17.76
N ARG A 323 5.63 -21.07 17.98
CA ARG A 323 6.26 -22.24 17.34
C ARG A 323 5.96 -22.36 15.84
N PHE A 324 4.81 -21.85 15.38
CA PHE A 324 4.36 -21.94 13.98
C PHE A 324 4.58 -20.65 13.19
N LEU A 325 4.71 -19.51 13.88
CA LEU A 325 4.86 -18.18 13.29
C LEU A 325 6.17 -17.55 13.73
N ASP A 326 6.94 -17.10 12.74
CA ASP A 326 8.07 -16.21 12.93
C ASP A 326 7.85 -14.91 12.15
N VAL A 327 6.99 -14.05 12.71
CA VAL A 327 6.62 -12.78 12.11
C VAL A 327 7.16 -11.66 12.98
N GLY A 328 7.87 -10.71 12.38
CA GLY A 328 8.42 -9.61 13.15
C GLY A 328 8.81 -8.42 12.30
N PHE A 329 8.94 -7.29 12.99
CA PHE A 329 9.30 -6.03 12.37
C PHE A 329 10.80 -5.81 12.33
N VAL A 330 11.25 -5.02 11.35
CA VAL A 330 12.66 -4.61 11.26
C VAL A 330 13.04 -3.79 12.51
N ASP A 331 12.14 -2.91 12.94
CA ASP A 331 12.31 -1.99 14.05
C ASP A 331 11.34 -2.31 15.19
N ASN A 332 11.59 -1.77 16.39
CA ASN A 332 10.65 -1.89 17.51
C ASN A 332 9.33 -1.19 17.15
N TYR A 333 8.21 -1.79 17.55
CA TYR A 333 6.89 -1.21 17.29
C TYR A 333 6.01 -1.25 18.53
N THR A 334 5.55 -0.08 18.97
CA THR A 334 4.65 0.03 20.11
C THR A 334 3.20 -0.01 19.63
N LEU A 335 2.49 -1.08 20.00
CA LEU A 335 1.04 -1.18 19.86
C LEU A 335 0.39 -0.12 20.71
N ARG A 336 -0.18 0.89 20.07
CA ARG A 336 -1.09 1.82 20.75
C ARG A 336 -2.44 1.11 20.86
N GLY A 337 -2.93 0.94 22.08
CA GLY A 337 -4.26 0.38 22.31
C GLY A 337 -5.31 1.12 21.49
N ALA A 338 -6.35 0.41 21.05
CA ALA A 338 -7.44 1.03 20.28
C ALA A 338 -8.01 2.21 21.10
N PRO A 339 -8.09 3.42 20.54
CA PRO A 339 -8.66 4.57 21.26
C PRO A 339 -10.14 4.31 21.56
N GLY A 340 -10.43 3.85 22.78
CA GLY A 340 -11.77 3.49 23.25
C GLY A 340 -11.94 2.03 23.70
N GLY A 341 -11.00 1.14 23.37
CA GLY A 341 -11.00 -0.25 23.82
C GLY A 341 -10.18 -0.42 25.10
N GLY A 342 -10.80 -0.16 26.25
CA GLY A 342 -10.34 -0.61 27.58
C GLY A 342 -8.84 -0.53 27.85
N GLY A 343 -8.26 0.68 27.87
CA GLY A 343 -7.08 1.05 28.69
C GLY A 343 -5.86 0.12 28.74
N GLY A 344 -5.63 -0.76 27.76
CA GLY A 344 -4.48 -1.66 27.79
C GLY A 344 -3.16 -0.89 27.74
N GLU A 345 -2.25 -1.19 28.67
CA GLU A 345 -0.88 -0.67 28.67
C GLU A 345 -0.24 -0.87 27.28
N PRO A 346 0.42 0.16 26.72
CA PRO A 346 1.12 0.03 25.45
C PRO A 346 2.08 -1.15 25.46
N ARG A 347 1.94 -2.06 24.49
CA ARG A 347 2.81 -3.24 24.37
C ARG A 347 3.78 -3.04 23.20
N THR A 348 5.06 -3.23 23.46
CA THR A 348 6.10 -3.11 22.43
C THR A 348 6.41 -4.47 21.83
N ILE A 349 6.19 -4.62 20.53
CA ILE A 349 6.69 -5.73 19.72
C ILE A 349 8.19 -5.49 19.51
N PRO A 350 9.07 -6.39 20.00
CA PRO A 350 10.51 -6.23 19.83
C PRO A 350 10.91 -6.38 18.37
N ALA A 351 11.96 -5.66 17.97
CA ALA A 351 12.57 -5.77 16.66
C ALA A 351 13.06 -7.21 16.41
N ALA A 352 12.61 -7.80 15.29
CA ALA A 352 13.12 -9.07 14.79
C ALA A 352 14.31 -8.88 13.83
N GLY A 353 14.58 -7.62 13.44
CA GLY A 353 15.66 -7.21 12.57
C GLY A 353 15.42 -7.53 11.10
N PHE A 354 16.31 -7.01 10.25
CA PHE A 354 16.28 -7.29 8.81
C PHE A 354 16.75 -8.72 8.49
N VAL A 355 16.10 -9.33 7.50
CA VAL A 355 16.48 -10.62 6.90
C VAL A 355 16.42 -10.45 5.38
N PRO A 356 17.53 -10.72 4.65
CA PRO A 356 17.51 -10.72 3.19
C PRO A 356 16.43 -11.65 2.64
N THR A 357 15.77 -11.27 1.55
CA THR A 357 14.66 -12.07 0.98
C THR A 357 15.09 -13.50 0.64
N GLN A 358 16.32 -13.69 0.15
CA GLN A 358 16.85 -15.02 -0.20
C GLN A 358 16.91 -15.95 1.02
N GLU A 359 17.27 -15.41 2.19
CA GLU A 359 17.35 -16.19 3.43
C GLU A 359 15.98 -16.70 3.91
N LEU A 360 14.89 -16.11 3.41
CA LEU A 360 13.53 -16.61 3.67
C LEU A 360 13.26 -17.97 2.98
N ALA A 361 14.06 -18.36 1.99
CA ALA A 361 13.98 -19.70 1.38
C ALA A 361 14.21 -20.83 2.39
N ARG A 362 14.86 -20.55 3.53
CA ARG A 362 15.04 -21.50 4.64
C ARG A 362 13.74 -21.89 5.33
N PHE A 363 12.66 -21.13 5.15
CA PHE A 363 11.36 -21.42 5.75
C PHE A 363 10.47 -22.16 4.77
N ARG A 364 9.67 -23.09 5.29
CA ARG A 364 8.69 -23.83 4.46
C ARG A 364 7.58 -22.93 3.97
N TYR A 365 7.11 -22.00 4.82
CA TYR A 365 6.03 -21.08 4.50
C TYR A 365 6.53 -19.63 4.60
N VAL A 366 6.23 -18.80 3.60
CA VAL A 366 6.55 -17.37 3.59
C VAL A 366 5.26 -16.57 3.45
N LEU A 367 5.03 -15.60 4.34
CA LEU A 367 3.81 -14.81 4.31
C LEU A 367 3.97 -13.60 3.39
N ALA A 368 3.07 -13.47 2.42
CA ALA A 368 2.91 -12.26 1.62
C ALA A 368 1.78 -11.42 2.24
N LEU A 369 2.16 -10.52 3.16
CA LEU A 369 1.24 -9.61 3.85
C LEU A 369 1.22 -8.24 3.15
N ASP A 370 0.01 -7.73 2.90
CA ASP A 370 -0.16 -6.41 2.27
C ASP A 370 0.30 -5.30 3.21
N GLY A 371 0.71 -4.17 2.63
CA GLY A 371 1.16 -2.99 3.36
C GLY A 371 0.03 -1.96 3.46
N ILE A 372 0.31 -0.74 3.00
CA ILE A 372 -0.74 0.25 2.69
C ILE A 372 -1.62 -0.26 1.55
N THR A 373 -1.02 -0.94 0.57
CA THR A 373 -1.71 -1.64 -0.53
C THR A 373 -0.98 -2.94 -0.87
N ALA A 374 -1.19 -3.50 -2.06
CA ALA A 374 -0.51 -4.71 -2.52
C ALA A 374 1.02 -4.54 -2.41
N SER A 375 1.71 -5.55 -1.90
CA SER A 375 3.16 -5.49 -1.75
C SER A 375 3.90 -6.09 -2.94
N SER A 376 4.80 -5.32 -3.55
CA SER A 376 5.73 -5.80 -4.58
C SER A 376 6.62 -6.96 -4.10
N ARG A 377 6.72 -7.15 -2.77
CA ARG A 377 7.37 -8.29 -2.15
C ARG A 377 6.81 -9.63 -2.62
N LEU A 378 5.52 -9.72 -2.98
CA LEU A 378 4.90 -10.96 -3.44
C LEU A 378 5.70 -11.58 -4.60
N ALA A 379 6.11 -10.76 -5.58
CA ALA A 379 6.94 -11.19 -6.70
C ALA A 379 8.24 -11.86 -6.24
N GLN A 380 8.93 -11.23 -5.29
CA GLN A 380 10.20 -11.76 -4.76
C GLN A 380 10.01 -13.04 -3.95
N LEU A 381 8.86 -13.22 -3.29
CA LEU A 381 8.58 -14.42 -2.53
C LEU A 381 8.27 -15.62 -3.43
N LEU A 382 7.70 -15.38 -4.61
CA LEU A 382 7.43 -16.41 -5.60
C LEU A 382 8.71 -16.98 -6.24
N SER A 383 9.85 -16.28 -6.15
CA SER A 383 11.16 -16.82 -6.55
C SER A 383 11.85 -17.66 -5.47
N LEU A 384 11.23 -17.83 -4.31
CA LEU A 384 11.70 -18.74 -3.26
C LEU A 384 11.11 -20.13 -3.51
N ASN A 385 11.88 -21.19 -3.29
CA ASN A 385 11.34 -22.57 -3.34
C ASN A 385 10.47 -22.93 -2.10
N SER A 386 9.70 -21.96 -1.59
CA SER A 386 8.85 -22.04 -0.39
C SER A 386 7.37 -21.95 -0.76
N VAL A 387 6.49 -22.36 0.14
CA VAL A 387 5.04 -22.15 -0.01
C VAL A 387 4.73 -20.70 0.34
N VAL A 388 4.24 -19.93 -0.63
CA VAL A 388 3.85 -18.54 -0.42
C VAL A 388 2.40 -18.47 0.05
N LEU A 389 2.17 -17.93 1.25
CA LEU A 389 0.83 -17.71 1.81
C LEU A 389 0.47 -16.23 1.65
N LYS A 390 -0.35 -15.92 0.64
CA LYS A 390 -0.82 -14.56 0.37
C LYS A 390 -2.05 -14.24 1.21
N GLN A 391 -2.00 -13.12 1.93
CA GLN A 391 -3.17 -12.54 2.58
C GLN A 391 -4.26 -12.29 1.53
N VAL A 392 -5.48 -12.79 1.80
CA VAL A 392 -6.66 -12.46 1.00
C VAL A 392 -7.02 -10.99 1.24
N GLY A 393 -7.15 -10.21 0.16
CA GLY A 393 -7.49 -8.80 0.18
C GLY A 393 -7.97 -8.31 -1.18
N GLY A 394 -8.57 -7.12 -1.23
CA GLY A 394 -9.05 -6.50 -2.47
C GLY A 394 -7.93 -5.93 -3.34
N TRP A 395 -6.73 -5.72 -2.80
CA TRP A 395 -5.61 -5.12 -3.52
C TRP A 395 -5.05 -6.07 -4.59
N ARG A 396 -4.85 -5.52 -5.78
CA ARG A 396 -4.24 -6.19 -6.93
C ARG A 396 -3.06 -5.37 -7.44
N MET A 397 -2.10 -6.09 -7.98
CA MET A 397 -0.90 -5.55 -8.61
C MET A 397 -0.56 -6.48 -9.78
N THR A 398 -0.30 -5.90 -10.93
CA THR A 398 0.20 -6.65 -12.09
C THR A 398 1.70 -6.79 -11.94
N VAL A 399 2.16 -8.00 -11.68
CA VAL A 399 3.58 -8.34 -11.69
C VAL A 399 3.86 -9.11 -12.97
N ALA A 400 4.69 -8.53 -13.83
CA ALA A 400 5.25 -9.24 -14.97
C ALA A 400 6.46 -10.06 -14.49
N MET A 401 6.24 -11.30 -14.07
CA MET A 401 7.36 -12.22 -13.85
C MET A 401 7.64 -12.94 -15.16
N GLU A 402 8.63 -12.45 -15.88
CA GLU A 402 9.27 -13.20 -16.96
C GLU A 402 10.11 -14.31 -16.32
N ALA A 403 9.44 -15.36 -15.82
CA ALA A 403 10.13 -16.61 -15.59
C ALA A 403 10.41 -17.15 -16.99
N ALA A 404 11.66 -17.06 -17.45
CA ALA A 404 12.10 -17.74 -18.65
C ALA A 404 11.83 -19.25 -18.47
N VAL A 405 10.65 -19.70 -18.91
CA VAL A 405 10.33 -21.11 -19.05
C VAL A 405 10.86 -21.51 -20.42
N THR A 406 12.17 -21.54 -20.55
CA THR A 406 12.78 -22.25 -21.67
C THR A 406 12.62 -23.72 -21.37
N VAL A 407 11.58 -24.34 -21.94
CA VAL A 407 11.49 -25.79 -22.04
C VAL A 407 12.59 -26.21 -23.02
N ALA A 408 13.75 -26.59 -22.49
CA ALA A 408 14.64 -27.47 -23.24
C ALA A 408 13.92 -28.82 -23.31
N GLY A 409 13.29 -29.07 -24.46
CA GLY A 409 12.69 -30.35 -24.82
C GLY A 409 13.73 -31.41 -25.12
#